data_AF-A0A0B9H4N1-F1
#
_entry.id   AF-A0A0B9H4N1-F1
#
_cell.length_a   1.000
_cell.length_b   1.000
_cell.length_c   1.000
_cell.angle_alpha   90.00
_cell.angle_beta   90.00
_cell.angle_gamma   90.00
#
_symmetry.space_group_name_H-M   'P 1'
#
loop_
_entity.id
_entity.type
_entity.pdbx_description
1 polymer ?
#
loop_
_entity_poly.entity_id
_entity_poly.type
_entity_poly.pdbx_seq_one_letter_code
_entity_poly.pdbx_strand_id
1 'polypeptide(L)'
;MYRDLLQIPAEHQFIRTDMKWDIGKKQDIDTFWYDEKNPVGDVIAKYVVKVTKYIYPPKKSDISFQKYSADALSLLAEGELK
;
A
#
# COMPACT_ATOMS: atom_id res chain seq x y z
N MET A 1 3.09 8.53 -7.79
CA MET A 1 1.63 8.61 -7.67
C MET A 1 1.16 8.38 -6.24
N TYR A 2 1.40 7.20 -5.61
CA TYR A 2 0.95 7.00 -4.22
C TYR A 2 1.78 7.73 -3.16
N ARG A 3 3.03 8.08 -3.47
CA ARG A 3 3.91 8.81 -2.55
C ARG A 3 3.25 10.09 -2.02
N ASP A 4 2.69 10.89 -2.93
CA ASP A 4 2.06 12.17 -2.58
C ASP A 4 0.73 11.95 -1.83
N LEU A 5 -0.06 10.96 -2.28
CA LEU A 5 -1.30 10.55 -1.62
C LEU A 5 -1.06 10.11 -0.16
N LEU A 6 0.03 9.39 0.07
CA LEU A 6 0.43 8.86 1.37
C LEU A 6 1.29 9.84 2.18
N GLN A 7 1.55 11.04 1.63
CA GLN A 7 2.32 12.11 2.26
C GLN A 7 3.71 11.65 2.75
N ILE A 8 4.39 10.81 1.96
CA ILE A 8 5.71 10.30 2.33
C ILE A 8 6.74 11.44 2.25
N PRO A 9 7.48 11.74 3.34
CA PRO A 9 8.50 12.80 3.36
C PRO A 9 9.51 12.67 2.23
N ALA A 10 10.04 13.80 1.75
CA ALA A 10 10.97 13.82 0.62
C ALA A 10 12.28 13.06 0.93
N GLU A 11 12.76 13.12 2.17
CA GLU A 11 13.99 12.45 2.59
C GLU A 11 13.83 10.93 2.71
N HIS A 12 12.59 10.44 2.78
CA HIS A 12 12.30 9.02 2.92
C HIS A 12 12.35 8.30 1.57
N GLN A 13 12.64 7.00 1.61
CA GLN A 13 12.50 6.14 0.45
C GLN A 13 11.13 5.47 0.49
N PHE A 14 10.48 5.36 -0.67
CA PHE A 14 9.19 4.71 -0.82
C PHE A 14 9.31 3.65 -1.93
N ILE A 15 9.45 2.39 -1.53
CA ILE A 15 9.89 1.31 -2.42
C ILE A 15 8.77 0.29 -2.53
N ARG A 16 8.37 -0.05 -3.77
CA ARG A 16 7.43 -1.14 -4.01
C ARG A 16 8.13 -2.47 -3.77
N THR A 17 7.55 -3.31 -2.91
CA THR A 17 8.11 -4.62 -2.56
C THR A 17 7.38 -5.77 -3.23
N ASP A 18 6.07 -5.61 -3.49
CA ASP A 18 5.29 -6.65 -4.15
C ASP A 18 4.09 -6.05 -4.93
N MET A 19 3.50 -6.85 -5.80
CA MET A 19 2.24 -6.53 -6.47
C MET A 19 1.44 -7.76 -6.89
N LYS A 20 0.12 -7.62 -6.92
CA LYS A 20 -0.82 -8.64 -7.34
C LYS A 20 -1.94 -8.01 -8.16
N TRP A 21 -2.32 -8.69 -9.23
CA TRP A 21 -3.49 -8.35 -10.03
C TRP A 21 -4.59 -9.38 -9.79
N ASP A 22 -5.79 -8.91 -9.52
CA ASP A 22 -7.00 -9.72 -9.44
C ASP A 22 -7.95 -9.25 -10.54
N ILE A 23 -8.02 -10.02 -11.63
CA ILE A 23 -8.81 -9.67 -12.81
C ILE A 23 -10.19 -10.30 -12.65
N GLY A 24 -11.19 -9.45 -12.55
CA GLY A 24 -12.58 -9.88 -12.32
C GLY A 24 -13.48 -9.59 -13.52
N LYS A 25 -14.67 -10.19 -13.51
CA LYS A 25 -15.66 -9.98 -14.58
C LYS A 25 -16.31 -8.58 -14.57
N LYS A 26 -16.26 -7.88 -13.44
CA LYS A 26 -16.90 -6.57 -13.23
C LYS A 26 -15.93 -5.47 -12.81
N GLN A 27 -14.86 -5.86 -12.14
CA GLN A 27 -13.83 -4.97 -11.65
C GLN A 27 -12.50 -5.71 -11.66
N ASP A 28 -11.42 -4.96 -11.85
CA ASP A 28 -10.06 -5.43 -11.63
C ASP A 28 -9.53 -4.78 -10.35
N ILE A 29 -8.77 -5.52 -9.56
CA ILE A 29 -8.15 -5.01 -8.34
C ILE A 29 -6.64 -5.17 -8.46
N ASP A 30 -5.93 -4.05 -8.53
CA ASP A 30 -4.48 -4.03 -8.44
C ASP A 30 -4.09 -3.79 -6.97
N THR A 31 -3.36 -4.73 -6.37
CA THR A 31 -2.80 -4.57 -5.01
C THR A 31 -1.30 -4.37 -5.10
N PHE A 32 -0.79 -3.38 -4.37
CA PHE A 32 0.62 -3.03 -4.31
C PHE A 32 1.08 -2.96 -2.86
N TRP A 33 2.25 -3.53 -2.58
CA TRP A 33 2.89 -3.45 -1.27
C TRP A 33 4.10 -2.52 -1.35
N TYR A 34 4.26 -1.67 -0.35
CA TYR A 34 5.39 -0.74 -0.27
C TYR A 34 6.01 -0.75 1.11
N ASP A 35 7.32 -0.50 1.14
CA ASP A 35 8.08 -0.17 2.34
C ASP A 35 8.46 1.31 2.29
N GLU A 36 8.23 2.02 3.40
CA GLU A 36 8.81 3.34 3.64
C GLU A 36 10.04 3.19 4.51
N LYS A 37 11.16 3.76 4.04
CA LYS A 37 12.42 3.79 4.78
C LYS A 37 12.81 5.19 5.18
N ASN A 38 13.31 5.33 6.41
CA ASN A 38 13.92 6.58 6.88
C ASN A 38 15.24 6.85 6.11
N PRO A 39 15.86 8.04 6.28
CA PRO A 39 17.12 8.37 5.59
C PRO A 39 18.30 7.46 5.97
N VAL A 40 18.22 6.77 7.09
CA VAL A 40 19.24 5.82 7.59
C VAL A 40 19.08 4.43 6.95
N GLY A 41 17.91 4.14 6.36
CA GLY A 41 17.61 2.91 5.63
C GLY A 41 16.69 1.93 6.36
N ASP A 42 16.22 2.27 7.57
CA ASP A 42 15.31 1.40 8.34
C ASP A 42 13.89 1.48 7.80
N VAL A 43 13.21 0.34 7.74
CA VAL A 43 11.78 0.29 7.39
C VAL A 43 10.95 0.78 8.56
N ILE A 44 10.28 1.91 8.40
CA ILE A 44 9.48 2.55 9.46
C ILE A 44 7.97 2.39 9.25
N ALA A 45 7.55 2.00 8.05
CA ALA A 45 6.17 1.66 7.74
C ALA A 45 6.06 0.74 6.51
N LYS A 46 4.98 -0.03 6.46
CA LYS A 46 4.55 -0.77 5.28
C LYS A 46 3.16 -0.31 4.85
N TYR A 47 2.91 -0.38 3.54
CA TYR A 47 1.66 0.04 2.94
C TYR A 47 1.10 -1.05 2.04
N VAL A 48 -0.22 -1.24 2.11
CA VAL A 48 -0.98 -2.04 1.14
C VAL A 48 -1.93 -1.08 0.42
N VAL A 49 -1.65 -0.80 -0.84
CA VAL A 49 -2.47 0.07 -1.69
C VAL A 49 -3.31 -0.81 -2.62
N LYS A 50 -4.61 -0.59 -2.64
CA LYS A 50 -5.56 -1.29 -3.53
C LYS A 50 -6.18 -0.29 -4.49
N VAL A 51 -6.16 -0.63 -5.78
CA VAL A 51 -6.82 0.13 -6.84
C VAL A 51 -7.90 -0.73 -7.45
N THR A 52 -9.16 -0.35 -7.24
CA THR A 52 -10.32 -1.02 -7.84
C THR A 52 -10.71 -0.29 -9.10
N LYS A 53 -10.57 -0.93 -10.26
CA LYS A 53 -10.97 -0.42 -11.57
C LYS A 53 -12.30 -1.03 -11.96
N TYR A 54 -13.30 -0.20 -12.25
CA TYR A 54 -14.62 -0.66 -12.65
C TYR A 54 -14.71 -0.74 -14.18
N ILE A 55 -15.02 -1.94 -14.69
CA ILE A 55 -15.03 -2.23 -16.13
C ILE A 55 -16.29 -1.62 -16.79
N TYR A 56 -17.41 -1.64 -16.07
CA TYR A 56 -18.70 -1.15 -16.55
C TYR A 56 -18.90 0.35 -16.26
N PRO A 57 -19.65 1.07 -17.12
CA PRO A 57 -19.95 2.49 -16.92
C PRO A 57 -20.66 2.79 -15.58
N PRO A 58 -20.31 3.90 -14.90
CA PRO A 58 -19.22 4.81 -15.25
C PRO A 58 -17.85 4.16 -14.99
N LYS A 59 -16.96 4.21 -15.99
CA LYS A 59 -15.58 3.73 -15.84
C LYS A 59 -14.88 4.62 -14.83
N LYS A 60 -14.71 4.10 -13.62
CA LYS A 60 -14.05 4.81 -12.51
C LYS A 60 -12.96 3.94 -11.89
N SER A 61 -12.13 4.56 -11.07
CA SER A 61 -11.16 3.84 -10.25
C SER A 61 -11.20 4.40 -8.84
N ASP A 62 -11.28 3.51 -7.86
CA ASP A 62 -11.21 3.86 -6.45
C ASP A 62 -9.86 3.38 -5.89
N ILE A 63 -9.21 4.22 -5.07
CA ILE A 63 -7.94 3.91 -4.42
C ILE A 63 -8.20 3.85 -2.92
N SER A 64 -7.78 2.77 -2.28
CA SER A 64 -7.74 2.65 -0.82
C SER A 64 -6.36 2.18 -0.38
N PHE A 65 -6.00 2.48 0.86
CA PHE A 65 -4.73 2.04 1.41
C PHE A 65 -4.84 1.72 2.90
N GLN A 66 -3.94 0.84 3.34
CA GLN A 66 -3.72 0.54 4.75
C GLN A 66 -2.24 0.77 5.07
N LYS A 67 -1.97 1.45 6.18
CA LYS A 67 -0.63 1.71 6.71
C LYS A 67 -0.39 0.85 7.94
N TYR A 68 0.78 0.24 8.01
CA TYR A 68 1.29 -0.48 9.17
C TYR A 68 2.54 0.25 9.65
N SER A 69 2.47 0.94 10.79
CA SER A 69 3.63 1.59 11.41
C SER A 69 4.61 0.56 11.96
N ALA A 70 5.85 0.97 12.23
CA ALA A 70 6.83 0.13 12.92
C ALA A 70 6.27 -0.54 14.19
N ASP A 71 5.51 0.20 15.01
CA ASP A 71 4.87 -0.34 16.20
C ASP A 71 3.84 -1.43 15.86
N ALA A 72 2.98 -1.17 14.87
CA ALA A 72 1.98 -2.15 14.42
C ALA A 72 2.61 -3.36 13.72
N LEU A 73 3.78 -3.20 13.10
CA LEU A 73 4.54 -4.28 12.47
C LEU A 73 5.18 -5.19 13.51
N SER A 74 5.73 -4.62 14.59
CA SER A 74 6.23 -5.38 15.73
C SER A 74 5.10 -6.19 16.38
N LEU A 75 3.94 -5.57 16.61
CA LEU A 75 2.76 -6.23 17.17
C LEU A 75 2.17 -7.33 16.26
N LEU A 76 2.23 -7.16 14.93
CA LEU A 76 1.86 -8.19 13.96
C LEU A 76 2.86 -9.36 13.96
N ALA A 77 4.16 -9.07 14.06
CA ALA A 77 5.20 -10.10 14.15
C ALA A 77 5.11 -10.90 15.46
N GLU A 78 4.66 -10.27 16.53
CA GLU A 78 4.40 -10.88 17.84
C GLU A 78 3.06 -11.62 17.90
N GLY A 79 2.22 -11.51 16.86
CA GLY A 79 0.94 -12.22 16.76
C GLY A 79 -0.21 -11.60 17.57
N GLU A 80 -0.07 -10.35 18.02
CA GLU A 80 -1.05 -9.68 18.88
C GLU A 80 -2.19 -9.01 18.09
N LEU A 81 -2.03 -8.79 16.78
CA LEU A 81 -3.06 -8.28 15.88
C LEU A 81 -3.62 -9.41 15.02
N LYS A 82 -4.87 -9.81 15.30
CA LYS A 82 -5.65 -10.79 14.52
C LYS A 82 -6.45 -10.15 13.40
#